data_AF-A0A0F9MEV6-F1
#
_entry.id   AF-A0A0F9MEV6-F1
#
_cell.length_a   1.000
_cell.length_b   1.000
_cell.length_c   1.000
_cell.angle_alpha   90.00
_cell.angle_beta   90.00
_cell.angle_gamma   90.00
#
_symmetry.space_group_name_H-M   'P 1'
#
loop_
_entity.id
_entity.type
_entity.pdbx_description
1 polymer ?
#
loop_
_entity_poly.entity_id
_entity_poly.type
_entity_poly.pdbx_seq_one_letter_code
_entity_poly.pdbx_strand_id
1 'polypeptide(L)'
;MPERKLIKINGFSLKMNIPDKRNGGGREKGYKMTEAQRTACKESKEKLNPNVQRIIVEGLRNGLSMKRVCNLVKVHSSTILRWLKQGEQGKSEKYINFYNECKLAEVQCEESCIKVVRKAIDGDLESTKTKKVYSKDKDTGIKYVHAEEVVKTRNAPSWTAAMTFLERKYPERWGRYDRLTVGGDAENPIIPKQDMLDFLTSYIGKENIPIDVESNVLSKTVIPVEKKEEDLLVENR
;
A
#
# COMPACT_ATOMS: atom_id res chain seq x y z
N MET A 1 15.45 -8.18 -46.42
CA MET A 1 14.84 -7.98 -45.08
C MET A 1 15.91 -8.08 -44.02
N PRO A 2 15.82 -7.30 -42.92
CA PRO A 2 16.09 -7.87 -41.62
C PRO A 2 14.85 -7.73 -40.72
N GLU A 3 14.46 -8.83 -40.11
CA GLU A 3 13.33 -8.91 -39.17
C GLU A 3 13.57 -8.02 -37.96
N ARG A 4 12.63 -7.10 -37.71
CA ARG A 4 12.57 -6.35 -36.46
C ARG A 4 11.87 -7.22 -35.42
N LYS A 5 12.64 -7.87 -34.55
CA LYS A 5 12.08 -8.55 -33.37
C LYS A 5 11.38 -7.54 -32.46
N LEU A 6 10.05 -7.57 -32.48
CA LEU A 6 9.18 -6.89 -31.54
C LEU A 6 9.20 -7.64 -30.21
N ILE A 7 9.95 -7.15 -29.23
CA ILE A 7 9.82 -7.61 -27.84
C ILE A 7 8.71 -6.77 -27.20
N LYS A 8 7.51 -7.35 -27.06
CA LYS A 8 6.40 -6.76 -26.31
C LYS A 8 6.54 -7.17 -24.84
N ILE A 9 6.70 -6.20 -23.94
CA ILE A 9 6.54 -6.41 -22.50
C ILE A 9 5.51 -5.40 -22.00
N ASN A 10 4.39 -5.91 -21.48
CA ASN A 10 3.40 -5.22 -20.63
C ASN A 10 3.07 -3.76 -21.00
N GLY A 11 2.46 -3.54 -22.18
CA GLY A 11 1.68 -2.33 -22.48
C GLY A 11 2.44 -1.00 -22.56
N PHE A 12 3.75 -0.96 -22.33
CA PHE A 12 4.54 0.26 -22.33
C PHE A 12 5.37 0.35 -23.61
N SER A 13 4.87 1.10 -24.60
CA SER A 13 5.56 1.30 -25.88
C SER A 13 6.44 2.56 -25.81
N LEU A 14 7.69 2.40 -25.37
CA LEU A 14 8.72 3.42 -25.60
C LEU A 14 9.24 3.28 -27.03
N LYS A 15 8.70 4.10 -27.95
CA LYS A 15 9.31 4.33 -29.26
C LYS A 15 10.64 5.06 -29.05
N MET A 16 11.71 4.32 -28.80
CA MET A 16 13.05 4.87 -28.86
C MET A 16 13.41 5.04 -30.34
N ASN A 17 13.38 6.29 -30.81
CA ASN A 17 13.85 6.64 -32.14
C ASN A 17 15.38 6.55 -32.12
N ILE A 18 15.93 5.44 -32.62
CA ILE A 18 17.37 5.27 -32.80
C ILE A 18 17.70 5.88 -34.17
N PRO A 19 18.38 7.04 -34.26
CA PRO A 19 18.73 7.60 -35.56
C PRO A 19 19.77 6.71 -36.25
N ASP A 20 19.46 6.26 -37.47
CA ASP A 20 20.38 5.52 -38.35
C ASP A 20 21.55 6.43 -38.70
N LYS A 21 22.75 6.11 -38.19
CA LYS A 21 23.97 6.84 -38.54
C LYS A 21 24.43 6.40 -39.93
N ARG A 22 24.11 7.18 -40.95
CA ARG A 22 24.89 7.19 -42.21
C ARG A 22 25.30 8.61 -42.59
N ASN A 23 26.60 8.74 -42.80
CA ASN A 23 27.36 9.94 -43.10
C ASN A 23 26.90 10.66 -44.37
N GLY A 24 26.85 11.99 -44.30
CA GLY A 24 26.84 12.89 -45.44
C GLY A 24 27.23 14.29 -44.97
N GLY A 25 28.47 14.69 -45.23
CA GLY A 25 29.02 15.98 -44.82
C GLY A 25 28.29 17.14 -45.49
N GLY A 26 27.43 17.81 -44.74
CA GLY A 26 26.84 19.11 -45.07
C GLY A 26 26.62 19.86 -43.77
N ARG A 27 26.94 21.15 -43.73
CA ARG A 27 26.63 22.03 -42.59
C ARG A 27 25.11 22.19 -42.52
N GLU A 28 24.43 21.23 -41.91
CA GLU A 28 22.99 21.30 -41.68
C GLU A 28 22.71 22.54 -40.83
N LYS A 29 21.91 23.46 -41.39
CA LYS A 29 21.42 24.65 -40.69
C LYS A 29 20.83 24.19 -39.36
N GLY A 30 21.37 24.71 -38.26
CA GLY A 30 21.14 24.23 -36.90
C GLY A 30 19.68 23.86 -36.65
N TYR A 31 19.46 22.59 -36.30
CA TYR A 31 18.16 22.03 -36.00
C TYR A 31 17.50 22.86 -34.88
N LYS A 32 16.57 23.75 -35.26
CA LYS A 32 15.82 24.55 -34.29
C LYS A 32 14.87 23.61 -33.57
N MET A 33 15.07 23.42 -32.27
CA MET A 33 14.19 22.60 -31.44
C MET A 33 12.73 23.02 -31.64
N THR A 34 11.85 22.04 -31.86
CA THR A 34 10.41 22.24 -31.90
C THR A 34 9.91 22.76 -30.56
N GLU A 35 8.76 23.43 -30.53
CA GLU A 35 8.21 23.99 -29.29
C GLU A 35 7.96 22.93 -28.22
N ALA A 36 7.47 21.74 -28.62
CA ALA A 36 7.37 20.58 -27.75
C ALA A 36 8.74 20.11 -27.21
N GLN A 37 9.80 20.11 -28.03
CA GLN A 37 11.15 19.78 -27.58
C GLN A 37 11.71 20.83 -26.61
N ARG A 38 11.41 22.11 -26.80
CA ARG A 38 11.82 23.19 -25.88
C ARG A 38 11.12 23.06 -24.53
N THR A 39 9.82 22.81 -24.53
CA THR A 39 9.03 22.58 -23.31
C THR A 39 9.52 21.35 -22.57
N ALA A 40 9.72 20.21 -23.25
CA ALA A 40 10.25 18.99 -22.63
C ALA A 40 11.69 19.17 -22.08
N CYS A 41 12.55 19.90 -22.77
CA CYS A 41 13.90 20.20 -22.29
C CYS A 41 13.88 21.15 -21.08
N LYS A 42 12.92 22.08 -21.03
CA LYS A 42 12.69 22.96 -19.88
C LYS A 42 12.17 22.19 -18.67
N GLU A 43 11.19 21.30 -18.87
CA GLU A 43 10.67 20.38 -17.85
C GLU A 43 11.73 19.41 -17.32
N SER A 44 12.63 18.93 -18.19
CA SER A 44 13.75 18.08 -17.80
C SER A 44 14.80 18.80 -16.95
N LYS A 45 14.89 20.13 -17.06
CA LYS A 45 15.81 20.97 -16.28
C LYS A 45 15.21 21.43 -14.96
N GLU A 46 13.89 21.32 -14.78
CA GLU A 46 13.23 21.71 -13.54
C GLU A 46 13.52 20.71 -12.42
N LYS A 47 13.85 21.23 -11.22
CA LYS A 47 14.20 20.41 -10.06
C LYS A 47 13.08 19.41 -9.73
N LEU A 48 11.82 19.84 -9.84
CA LEU A 48 10.63 19.01 -9.63
C LEU A 48 9.92 18.76 -10.98
N ASN A 49 10.50 17.89 -11.80
CA ASN A 49 9.95 17.53 -13.12
C ASN A 49 8.55 16.86 -12.99
N PRO A 50 7.51 17.35 -13.69
CA PRO A 50 6.17 16.75 -13.65
C PRO A 50 6.12 15.26 -14.03
N ASN A 51 6.99 14.80 -14.94
CA ASN A 51 7.07 13.38 -15.30
C ASN A 51 7.57 12.52 -14.14
N VAL A 52 8.55 13.03 -13.38
CA VAL A 52 9.08 12.37 -12.19
C VAL A 52 8.01 12.29 -11.11
N GLN A 53 7.30 13.40 -10.87
CA GLN A 53 6.18 13.44 -9.91
C GLN A 53 5.13 12.38 -10.24
N ARG A 54 4.72 12.30 -11.52
CA ARG A 54 3.73 11.31 -11.97
C ARG A 54 4.17 9.87 -11.68
N ILE A 55 5.42 9.52 -11.98
CA ILE A 55 5.94 8.16 -11.72
C ILE A 55 5.97 7.89 -10.21
N ILE A 56 6.31 8.89 -9.39
CA ILE A 56 6.32 8.75 -7.94
C ILE A 56 4.91 8.48 -7.41
N VAL A 57 3.95 9.33 -7.76
CA VAL A 57 2.55 9.23 -7.35
C VAL A 57 1.96 7.89 -7.80
N GLU A 58 2.20 7.50 -9.05
CA GLU A 58 1.74 6.21 -9.58
C GLU A 58 2.40 5.02 -8.86
N GLY A 59 3.68 5.12 -8.52
CA GLY A 59 4.38 4.10 -7.73
C GLY A 59 3.75 3.92 -6.34
N LEU A 60 3.39 5.02 -5.68
CA LEU A 60 2.75 5.00 -4.36
C LEU A 60 1.32 4.43 -4.42
N ARG A 61 0.53 4.80 -5.44
CA ARG A 61 -0.79 4.23 -5.72
C ARG A 61 -0.74 2.71 -5.86
N ASN A 62 0.28 2.22 -6.56
CA ASN A 62 0.54 0.79 -6.75
C ASN A 62 1.13 0.10 -5.51
N GLY A 63 1.29 0.80 -4.40
CA GLY A 63 1.72 0.21 -3.16
C GLY A 63 3.23 0.12 -2.95
N LEU A 64 4.04 0.69 -3.85
CA LEU A 64 5.49 0.63 -3.75
C LEU A 64 6.01 1.45 -2.56
N SER A 65 7.10 0.99 -1.95
CA SER A 65 7.79 1.78 -0.93
C SER A 65 8.54 2.96 -1.56
N MET A 66 8.69 4.04 -0.80
CA MET A 66 9.39 5.24 -1.25
C MET A 66 10.80 4.92 -1.78
N LYS A 67 11.54 4.03 -1.11
CA LYS A 67 12.87 3.57 -1.54
C LYS A 67 12.84 2.91 -2.92
N ARG A 68 11.82 2.10 -3.21
CA ARG A 68 11.67 1.43 -4.52
C ARG A 68 11.36 2.45 -5.62
N VAL A 69 10.51 3.42 -5.31
CA VAL A 69 10.18 4.52 -6.21
C VAL A 69 11.41 5.39 -6.51
N CYS A 70 12.22 5.70 -5.50
CA CYS A 70 13.50 6.41 -5.67
C CYS A 70 14.41 5.70 -6.69
N ASN A 71 14.53 4.38 -6.55
CA ASN A 71 15.31 3.55 -7.46
C ASN A 71 14.74 3.54 -8.89
N LEU A 72 13.41 3.54 -9.04
CA LEU A 72 12.73 3.57 -10.33
C LEU A 72 13.01 4.87 -11.08
N VAL A 73 12.93 6.01 -10.38
CA VAL A 73 13.10 7.34 -10.99
C VAL A 73 14.57 7.80 -10.99
N LYS A 74 15.47 7.02 -10.38
CA LYS A 74 16.90 7.34 -10.20
C LYS A 74 17.11 8.70 -9.51
N VAL A 75 16.26 9.00 -8.54
CA VAL A 75 16.38 10.19 -7.68
C VAL A 75 16.72 9.72 -6.28
N HIS A 76 17.70 10.35 -5.65
CA HIS A 76 18.09 10.00 -4.29
C HIS A 76 16.96 10.31 -3.29
N SER A 77 16.81 9.45 -2.27
CA SER A 77 15.71 9.55 -1.29
C SER A 77 15.67 10.89 -0.57
N SER A 78 16.84 11.45 -0.21
CA SER A 78 16.93 12.75 0.47
C SER A 78 16.32 13.89 -0.34
N THR A 79 16.36 13.82 -1.68
CA THR A 79 15.78 14.83 -2.56
C THR A 79 14.26 14.81 -2.49
N ILE A 80 13.67 13.62 -2.57
CA ILE A 80 12.20 13.46 -2.49
C ILE A 80 11.71 13.83 -1.09
N LEU A 81 12.40 13.40 -0.04
CA LEU A 81 12.06 13.77 1.34
C LEU A 81 12.11 15.29 1.56
N ARG A 82 13.08 15.98 0.96
CA ARG A 82 13.15 17.45 1.00
C ARG A 82 11.93 18.09 0.33
N TRP A 83 11.49 17.60 -0.82
CA TRP A 83 10.31 18.11 -1.50
C TRP A 83 9.03 17.91 -0.68
N LEU A 84 8.86 16.73 -0.07
CA LEU A 84 7.73 16.45 0.80
C LEU A 84 7.74 17.38 2.02
N LYS A 85 8.89 17.57 2.66
CA LYS A 85 9.05 18.51 3.78
C LYS A 85 8.75 19.96 3.38
N GLN A 86 9.11 20.37 2.16
CA GLN A 86 8.78 21.70 1.64
C GLN A 86 7.28 21.88 1.37
N GLY A 87 6.61 20.83 0.91
CA GLY A 87 5.17 20.81 0.70
C GLY A 87 4.39 20.87 2.02
N GLU A 88 4.80 20.07 3.01
CA GLU A 88 4.22 20.06 4.35
C GLU A 88 4.35 21.44 5.03
N GLN A 89 5.47 22.12 4.83
CA GLN A 89 5.70 23.47 5.37
C GLN A 89 4.98 24.59 4.61
N GLY A 90 4.23 24.29 3.55
CA GLY A 90 3.45 25.30 2.82
C GLY A 90 4.27 26.34 2.06
N LYS A 91 5.55 26.07 1.75
CA LYS A 91 6.47 27.09 1.21
C LYS A 91 6.21 27.48 -0.24
N SER A 92 5.65 26.57 -1.03
CA SER A 92 5.37 26.81 -2.45
C SER A 92 4.31 25.85 -2.97
N GLU A 93 3.35 26.43 -3.71
CA GLU A 93 2.19 25.76 -4.30
C GLU A 93 2.53 24.45 -5.02
N LYS A 94 3.63 24.42 -5.79
CA LYS A 94 4.06 23.23 -6.54
C LYS A 94 4.36 22.03 -5.62
N TYR A 95 5.05 22.28 -4.49
CA TYR A 95 5.41 21.22 -3.56
C TYR A 95 4.24 20.82 -2.67
N ILE A 96 3.35 21.76 -2.35
CA ILE A 96 2.09 21.48 -1.64
C ILE A 96 1.25 20.52 -2.47
N ASN A 97 1.04 20.84 -3.76
CA ASN A 97 0.28 19.98 -4.66
C ASN A 97 0.92 18.60 -4.80
N PHE A 98 2.24 18.52 -4.96
CA PHE A 98 2.94 17.24 -5.01
C PHE A 98 2.81 16.42 -3.71
N TYR A 99 2.90 17.07 -2.55
CA TYR A 99 2.72 16.43 -1.25
C TYR A 99 1.29 15.88 -1.08
N ASN A 100 0.29 16.69 -1.42
CA ASN A 100 -1.12 16.30 -1.38
C ASN A 100 -1.39 15.12 -2.32
N GLU A 101 -0.86 15.15 -3.54
CA GLU A 101 -0.97 14.02 -4.49
C GLU A 101 -0.32 12.74 -3.96
N CYS A 102 0.84 12.83 -3.28
CA CYS A 102 1.46 11.67 -2.65
C CYS A 102 0.59 11.10 -1.51
N LYS A 103 -0.03 11.97 -0.70
CA LYS A 103 -0.96 11.56 0.36
C LYS A 103 -2.23 10.93 -0.20
N LEU A 104 -2.82 11.54 -1.23
CA LEU A 104 -3.97 10.99 -1.93
C LEU A 104 -3.64 9.63 -2.57
N ALA A 105 -2.44 9.46 -3.13
CA ALA A 105 -1.98 8.18 -3.67
C ALA A 105 -1.88 7.07 -2.62
N GLU A 106 -1.43 7.39 -1.40
CA GLU A 106 -1.42 6.43 -0.29
C GLU A 106 -2.84 5.99 0.10
N VAL A 107 -3.77 6.94 0.17
CA VAL A 107 -5.20 6.67 0.43
C VAL A 107 -5.80 5.82 -0.68
N GLN A 108 -5.52 6.14 -1.95
CA GLN A 108 -6.01 5.37 -3.10
C GLN A 108 -5.48 3.93 -3.12
N CYS A 109 -4.23 3.74 -2.67
CA CYS A 109 -3.65 2.42 -2.51
C CYS A 109 -4.46 1.59 -1.48
N GLU A 110 -4.71 2.17 -0.30
CA GLU A 110 -5.53 1.52 0.74
C GLU A 110 -6.95 1.24 0.26
N GLU A 111 -7.59 2.24 -0.36
CA GLU A 111 -8.95 2.13 -0.90
C GLU A 111 -9.06 0.98 -1.91
N SER A 112 -8.05 0.80 -2.76
CA SER A 112 -8.01 -0.28 -3.75
C SER A 112 -7.99 -1.66 -3.09
N CYS A 113 -7.22 -1.85 -2.02
CA CYS A 113 -7.22 -3.08 -1.24
C CYS A 113 -8.56 -3.30 -0.51
N ILE A 114 -9.10 -2.26 0.11
CA ILE A 114 -10.39 -2.32 0.81
C ILE A 114 -11.52 -2.67 -0.15
N LYS A 115 -11.52 -2.15 -1.38
CA LYS A 115 -12.50 -2.51 -2.42
C LYS A 115 -12.51 -4.01 -2.71
N VAL A 116 -11.34 -4.65 -2.75
CA VAL A 116 -11.24 -6.10 -2.95
C VAL A 116 -11.81 -6.85 -1.74
N VAL A 117 -11.50 -6.40 -0.52
CA VAL A 117 -12.01 -7.00 0.71
C VAL A 117 -13.53 -6.85 0.81
N ARG A 118 -14.08 -5.67 0.54
CA ARG A 118 -15.53 -5.41 0.55
C ARG A 118 -16.27 -6.29 -0.46
N LYS A 119 -15.79 -6.38 -1.70
CA LYS A 119 -16.36 -7.29 -2.71
C LYS A 119 -16.36 -8.74 -2.25
N ALA A 120 -15.35 -9.16 -1.50
CA ALA A 120 -15.30 -10.49 -0.94
C ALA A 120 -16.29 -10.72 0.20
N ILE A 121 -16.53 -9.71 1.03
CA ILE A 121 -17.57 -9.72 2.07
C ILE A 121 -18.96 -9.81 1.42
N ASP A 122 -19.19 -9.03 0.38
CA ASP A 122 -20.48 -8.97 -0.34
C ASP A 122 -20.77 -10.26 -1.14
N GLY A 123 -19.75 -11.13 -1.33
CA GLY A 123 -19.89 -12.42 -2.01
C GLY A 123 -19.79 -12.37 -3.54
N ASP A 124 -19.49 -11.20 -4.13
CA ASP A 124 -19.41 -10.97 -5.58
C ASP A 124 -18.05 -11.35 -6.18
N LEU A 125 -17.66 -12.62 -6.00
CA LEU A 125 -16.34 -13.15 -6.38
C LEU A 125 -16.41 -14.15 -7.56
N GLU A 126 -17.46 -14.09 -8.38
CA GLU A 126 -17.58 -14.94 -9.56
C GLU A 126 -16.99 -14.22 -10.79
N SER A 127 -15.87 -14.72 -11.32
CA SER A 127 -15.44 -14.32 -12.66
C SER A 127 -16.12 -15.23 -13.70
N THR A 128 -17.01 -14.66 -14.51
CA THR A 128 -17.59 -15.34 -15.68
C THR A 128 -16.61 -15.20 -16.85
N LYS A 129 -16.00 -16.31 -17.28
CA LYS A 129 -15.26 -16.34 -18.55
C LYS A 129 -16.13 -17.01 -19.60
N THR A 130 -16.55 -16.26 -20.62
CA THR A 130 -17.20 -16.82 -21.80
C THR A 130 -16.14 -17.33 -22.76
N LYS A 131 -16.03 -18.64 -22.94
CA LYS A 131 -15.14 -19.24 -23.94
C LYS A 131 -15.99 -19.58 -25.18
N LYS A 132 -15.73 -18.89 -26.29
CA LYS A 132 -16.34 -19.21 -27.59
C LYS A 132 -15.51 -20.32 -28.25
N VAL A 133 -16.12 -21.46 -28.52
CA VAL A 133 -15.49 -22.57 -29.26
C VAL A 133 -15.92 -22.46 -30.72
N TYR A 134 -14.94 -22.22 -31.60
CA TYR A 134 -15.17 -22.14 -33.04
C TYR A 134 -14.90 -23.49 -33.70
N SER A 135 -15.83 -23.96 -34.54
CA SER A 135 -15.64 -25.11 -35.42
C SER A 135 -15.58 -24.65 -36.87
N LYS A 136 -15.03 -25.47 -37.76
CA LYS A 136 -14.85 -25.17 -39.19
C LYS A 136 -15.61 -26.19 -40.02
N ASP A 137 -16.42 -25.73 -40.97
CA ASP A 137 -16.99 -26.61 -41.99
C ASP A 137 -15.92 -27.09 -42.97
N LYS A 138 -15.97 -28.39 -43.32
CA LYS A 138 -14.99 -29.03 -44.19
C LYS A 138 -15.07 -28.52 -45.64
N ASP A 139 -16.25 -28.12 -46.10
CA ASP A 139 -16.51 -27.82 -47.51
C ASP A 139 -16.41 -26.32 -47.84
N THR A 140 -16.98 -25.44 -46.99
CA THR A 140 -17.01 -23.99 -47.22
C THR A 140 -15.88 -23.25 -46.52
N GLY A 141 -15.23 -23.88 -45.55
CA GLY A 141 -14.17 -23.29 -44.74
C GLY A 141 -14.61 -22.18 -43.79
N ILE A 142 -15.91 -21.90 -43.72
CA ILE A 142 -16.53 -20.90 -42.85
C ILE A 142 -16.42 -21.37 -41.39
N LYS A 143 -16.01 -20.46 -40.49
CA LYS A 143 -15.92 -20.72 -39.05
C LYS A 143 -17.22 -20.29 -38.38
N TYR A 144 -17.85 -21.19 -37.62
CA TYR A 144 -19.04 -20.90 -36.84
C TYR A 144 -18.81 -21.18 -35.35
N VAL A 145 -19.56 -20.47 -34.50
CA VAL A 145 -19.55 -20.70 -33.05
C VAL A 145 -20.37 -21.96 -32.79
N HIS A 146 -19.72 -23.00 -32.26
CA HIS A 146 -20.36 -24.29 -32.04
C HIS A 146 -20.98 -24.40 -30.63
N ALA A 147 -20.32 -23.80 -29.64
CA ALA A 147 -20.82 -23.71 -28.28
C ALA A 147 -20.25 -22.47 -27.58
N GLU A 148 -21.07 -21.82 -26.77
CA GLU A 148 -20.64 -20.81 -25.81
C GLU A 148 -20.67 -21.45 -24.43
N GLU A 149 -19.50 -21.71 -23.85
CA GLU A 149 -19.39 -22.22 -22.48
C GLU A 149 -19.06 -21.06 -21.55
N VAL A 150 -19.94 -20.84 -20.56
CA VAL A 150 -19.71 -19.89 -19.48
C VAL A 150 -19.09 -20.64 -18.31
N VAL A 151 -17.76 -20.61 -18.21
CA VAL A 151 -17.05 -21.20 -17.08
C VAL A 151 -17.00 -20.17 -15.96
N LYS A 152 -17.80 -20.38 -14.91
CA LYS A 152 -17.68 -19.65 -13.64
C LYS A 152 -16.39 -20.10 -12.95
N THR A 153 -15.32 -19.33 -13.09
CA THR A 153 -14.06 -19.62 -12.39
C THR A 153 -14.03 -18.82 -11.09
N ARG A 154 -13.63 -19.47 -9.98
CA ARG A 154 -13.20 -18.78 -8.74
C ARG A 154 -11.83 -18.10 -8.97
N ASN A 155 -11.75 -17.18 -9.93
CA ASN A 155 -10.54 -16.41 -10.21
C ASN A 155 -10.72 -14.94 -9.80
N ALA A 156 -11.40 -14.73 -8.67
CA ALA A 156 -11.51 -13.41 -8.09
C ALA A 156 -10.21 -13.00 -7.39
N PRO A 157 -9.90 -11.70 -7.33
CA PRO A 157 -8.76 -11.20 -6.56
C PRO A 157 -8.88 -11.71 -5.11
N SER A 158 -7.84 -12.40 -4.64
CA SER A 158 -7.82 -12.97 -3.29
C SER A 158 -7.82 -11.82 -2.27
N TRP A 159 -8.92 -11.67 -1.54
CA TRP A 159 -9.03 -10.70 -0.45
C TRP A 159 -7.98 -10.96 0.64
N THR A 160 -7.59 -12.22 0.85
CA THR A 160 -6.51 -12.58 1.77
C THR A 160 -5.19 -11.93 1.37
N ALA A 161 -4.89 -11.85 0.07
CA ALA A 161 -3.70 -11.16 -0.42
C ALA A 161 -3.79 -9.63 -0.20
N ALA A 162 -4.96 -9.04 -0.43
CA ALA A 162 -5.20 -7.62 -0.17
C ALA A 162 -5.06 -7.29 1.34
N MET A 163 -5.62 -8.12 2.22
CA MET A 163 -5.52 -7.95 3.67
C MET A 163 -4.07 -8.12 4.15
N THR A 164 -3.38 -9.16 3.70
CA THR A 164 -1.96 -9.40 4.02
C THR A 164 -1.08 -8.22 3.59
N PHE A 165 -1.39 -7.61 2.43
CA PHE A 165 -0.69 -6.43 1.96
C PHE A 165 -0.90 -5.24 2.91
N LEU A 166 -2.14 -4.99 3.34
CA LEU A 166 -2.47 -3.92 4.29
C LEU A 166 -1.78 -4.13 5.65
N GLU A 167 -1.85 -5.34 6.21
CA GLU A 167 -1.18 -5.72 7.48
C GLU A 167 0.32 -5.41 7.44
N ARG A 168 1.00 -5.67 6.31
CA ARG A 168 2.45 -5.48 6.19
C ARG A 168 2.86 -4.04 5.90
N LYS A 169 2.06 -3.32 5.10
CA LYS A 169 2.39 -1.94 4.70
C LYS A 169 2.03 -0.93 5.79
N TYR A 170 0.92 -1.17 6.49
CA TYR A 170 0.37 -0.26 7.50
C TYR A 170 0.11 -1.02 8.82
N PRO A 171 1.16 -1.56 9.48
CA PRO A 171 1.00 -2.40 10.66
C PRO A 171 0.35 -1.66 11.83
N GLU A 172 0.53 -0.35 11.94
CA GLU A 172 -0.11 0.45 12.99
C GLU A 172 -1.64 0.46 12.88
N ARG A 173 -2.19 0.55 11.66
CA ARG A 173 -3.65 0.63 11.46
C ARG A 173 -4.31 -0.71 11.20
N TRP A 174 -3.60 -1.59 10.50
CA TRP A 174 -4.13 -2.86 9.98
C TRP A 174 -3.46 -4.08 10.61
N GLY A 175 -2.50 -3.90 11.51
CA GLY A 175 -1.87 -5.00 12.24
C GLY A 175 -2.84 -5.68 13.19
N ARG A 176 -2.56 -6.95 13.51
CA ARG A 176 -3.31 -7.70 14.51
C ARG A 176 -2.83 -7.29 15.89
N TYR A 177 -3.73 -6.72 16.67
CA TYR A 177 -3.49 -6.41 18.08
C TYR A 177 -4.14 -7.50 18.92
N ASP A 178 -3.36 -8.50 19.31
CA ASP A 178 -3.81 -9.45 20.32
C ASP A 178 -3.65 -8.81 21.70
N ARG A 179 -4.75 -8.72 22.43
CA ARG A 179 -4.71 -8.34 23.84
C ARG A 179 -4.15 -9.52 24.63
N LEU A 180 -2.85 -9.49 24.89
CA LEU A 180 -2.20 -10.41 25.82
C LEU A 180 -2.51 -9.96 27.25
N THR A 181 -3.42 -10.66 27.91
CA THR A 181 -3.59 -10.54 29.36
C THR A 181 -2.41 -11.21 30.04
N VAL A 182 -1.44 -10.42 30.50
CA VAL A 182 -0.30 -10.89 31.29
C VAL A 182 -0.70 -10.86 32.76
N GLY A 183 -1.32 -11.95 33.21
CA GLY A 183 -1.64 -12.20 34.60
C GLY A 183 -1.45 -13.68 34.87
N GLY A 184 -0.82 -14.02 35.98
CA GLY A 184 -0.81 -15.40 36.45
C GLY A 184 -2.20 -15.77 36.97
N ASP A 185 -2.54 -17.05 36.87
CA ASP A 185 -3.64 -17.66 37.61
C ASP A 185 -3.42 -17.51 39.12
N ALA A 186 -4.49 -17.57 39.92
CA ALA A 186 -4.40 -17.44 41.38
C ALA A 186 -3.47 -18.51 42.00
N GLU A 187 -3.29 -19.65 41.32
CA GLU A 187 -2.38 -20.72 41.71
C GLU A 187 -0.93 -20.49 41.22
N ASN A 188 -0.73 -19.85 40.07
CA ASN A 188 0.59 -19.53 39.53
C ASN A 188 0.71 -18.04 39.15
N PRO A 189 0.84 -17.13 40.14
CA PRO A 189 1.14 -15.74 39.86
C PRO A 189 2.46 -15.61 39.09
N ILE A 190 2.53 -14.67 38.15
CA ILE A 190 3.79 -14.32 37.48
C ILE A 190 4.66 -13.59 38.49
N ILE A 191 5.50 -14.36 39.20
CA ILE A 191 6.47 -13.83 40.16
C ILE A 191 7.76 -13.48 39.41
N PRO A 192 8.19 -12.21 39.37
CA PRO A 192 9.49 -11.85 38.82
C PRO A 192 10.60 -12.54 39.62
N LYS A 193 11.66 -13.00 38.94
CA LYS A 193 12.81 -13.65 39.62
C LYS A 193 13.39 -12.71 40.68
N GLN A 194 13.79 -13.27 41.83
CA GLN A 194 14.34 -12.49 42.95
C GLN A 194 15.51 -11.60 42.52
N ASP A 195 16.40 -12.10 41.67
CA ASP A 195 17.54 -11.35 41.13
C ASP A 195 17.15 -10.06 40.37
N MET A 196 15.97 -10.05 39.72
CA MET A 196 15.43 -8.87 39.04
C MET A 196 14.87 -7.85 40.04
N LEU A 197 14.24 -8.31 41.12
CA LEU A 197 13.75 -7.45 42.20
C LEU A 197 14.92 -6.78 42.93
N ASP A 198 15.99 -7.53 43.19
CA ASP A 198 17.19 -7.01 43.84
C ASP A 198 17.91 -5.98 42.96
N PHE A 199 17.96 -6.21 41.64
CA PHE A 199 18.48 -5.25 40.67
C PHE A 199 17.69 -3.93 40.66
N LEU A 200 16.36 -4.00 40.57
CA LEU A 200 15.50 -2.80 40.59
C LEU A 200 15.59 -2.04 41.92
N THR A 201 15.66 -2.77 43.03
CA THR A 201 15.82 -2.20 44.39
C THR A 201 17.17 -1.50 44.54
N SER A 202 18.23 -2.01 43.91
CA SER A 202 19.54 -1.36 43.88
C SER A 202 19.53 -0.06 43.08
N TYR A 203 18.70 0.03 42.03
CA TYR A 203 18.65 1.15 41.11
C TYR A 203 17.84 2.34 41.64
N ILE A 204 16.77 2.06 42.40
CA ILE A 204 15.92 3.11 42.99
C ILE A 204 16.55 3.73 44.24
N GLY A 205 17.60 3.09 44.79
CA GLY A 205 18.26 3.51 46.02
C GLY A 205 17.38 3.22 47.25
N LYS A 206 18.00 2.78 48.35
CA LYS A 206 17.30 2.51 49.62
C LYS A 206 16.86 3.80 50.36
N GLU A 207 16.69 4.91 49.66
CA GLU A 207 16.13 6.13 50.25
C GLU A 207 14.61 6.01 50.27
N ASN A 208 14.15 5.24 51.26
CA ASN A 208 12.90 5.38 52.00
C ASN A 208 11.82 6.19 51.27
N ILE A 209 11.19 5.62 50.24
CA ILE A 209 9.84 6.02 49.89
C ILE A 209 8.95 5.31 50.92
N PRO A 210 8.27 6.02 51.84
CA PRO A 210 7.29 5.39 52.69
C PRO A 210 6.16 4.92 51.79
N ILE A 211 6.17 3.63 51.44
CA ILE A 211 4.99 3.00 50.87
C ILE A 211 4.08 2.82 52.07
N ASP A 212 3.17 3.76 52.29
CA ASP A 212 2.03 3.57 53.20
C ASP A 212 1.23 2.37 52.67
N VAL A 213 1.56 1.19 53.16
CA VAL A 213 0.88 -0.08 52.84
C VAL A 213 -0.60 0.00 53.27
N GLU A 214 -0.97 0.97 54.12
CA GLU A 214 -2.35 1.26 54.53
C GLU A 214 -3.14 2.16 53.56
N SER A 215 -2.49 2.83 52.59
CA SER A 215 -3.21 3.68 51.62
C SER A 215 -3.73 2.92 50.40
N ASN A 216 -3.39 1.64 50.24
CA ASN A 216 -4.00 0.77 49.23
C ASN A 216 -5.33 0.16 49.69
N VAL A 217 -6.04 0.85 50.59
CA VAL A 217 -7.51 0.81 50.61
C VAL A 217 -7.99 1.78 49.52
N LEU A 218 -7.64 1.50 48.26
CA LEU A 218 -8.50 1.87 47.14
C LEU A 218 -9.73 0.98 47.29
N SER A 219 -10.61 1.49 48.16
CA SER A 219 -12.05 1.33 48.15
C SER A 219 -12.51 0.12 47.34
N LYS A 220 -13.02 -0.87 48.09
CA LYS A 220 -14.29 -1.52 47.76
C LYS A 220 -15.34 -0.45 47.41
N THR A 221 -15.24 0.16 46.24
CA THR A 221 -16.41 0.52 45.47
C THR A 221 -16.52 -0.61 44.48
N VAL A 222 -17.18 -1.68 44.93
CA VAL A 222 -17.97 -2.50 44.03
C VAL A 222 -18.88 -1.51 43.32
N ILE A 223 -18.50 -1.09 42.11
CA ILE A 223 -19.44 -0.44 41.21
C ILE A 223 -20.52 -1.50 41.03
N PRO A 224 -21.78 -1.25 41.44
CA PRO A 224 -22.83 -2.19 41.15
C PRO A 224 -22.89 -2.28 39.63
N VAL A 225 -22.55 -3.44 39.08
CA VAL A 225 -22.88 -3.74 37.70
C VAL A 225 -24.41 -3.74 37.68
N GLU A 226 -25.00 -2.68 37.14
CA GLU A 226 -26.42 -2.65 36.82
C GLU A 226 -26.71 -3.88 35.96
N LYS A 227 -27.35 -4.89 36.57
CA LYS A 227 -27.90 -6.01 35.83
C LYS A 227 -28.83 -5.42 34.79
N LYS A 228 -28.56 -5.70 33.50
CA LYS A 228 -29.52 -5.41 32.45
C LYS A 228 -30.82 -6.15 32.78
N GLU A 229 -31.96 -5.49 32.63
CA GLU A 229 -33.29 -6.02 32.92
C GLU A 229 -33.61 -7.34 32.18
N GLU A 230 -32.81 -7.70 31.18
CA GLU A 230 -32.92 -8.93 30.41
C GLU A 230 -32.61 -10.20 31.23
N ASP A 231 -31.84 -10.10 32.31
CA ASP A 231 -31.45 -11.26 33.14
C ASP A 231 -32.48 -11.62 34.23
N LEU A 232 -33.52 -10.82 34.46
CA LEU A 232 -34.51 -11.04 35.52
C LEU A 232 -35.74 -11.85 35.09
N LEU A 233 -35.86 -12.22 33.81
CA LEU A 233 -37.03 -12.96 33.30
C LEU A 233 -36.82 -14.47 33.17
N VAL A 234 -35.65 -15.00 33.56
CA VAL A 234 -35.35 -16.45 33.46
C VAL A 234 -35.55 -17.20 34.79
N GLU A 235 -35.67 -16.52 35.92
CA GLU A 235 -35.80 -17.18 37.24
C GLU A 235 -37.23 -17.41 37.75
N ASN A 236 -38.27 -17.09 36.98
CA ASN A 236 -39.67 -17.39 37.34
C ASN A 236 -40.36 -18.29 36.30
N ARG A 237 -39.84 -19.51 36.13
CA ARG A 237 -40.56 -20.62 35.50
C ARG A 237 -40.32 -21.94 36.22
#